data_AF-A0A183D9B1-F1
#
_entry.id   AF-A0A183D9B1-F1
#
_cell.length_a   1.000
_cell.length_b   1.000
_cell.length_c   1.000
_cell.angle_alpha   90.00
_cell.angle_beta   90.00
_cell.angle_gamma   90.00
#
_symmetry.space_group_name_H-M   'P 1'
#
loop_
_entity.id
_entity.type
_entity.pdbx_description
1 polymer ?
#
loop_
_entity_poly.entity_id
_entity_poly.type
_entity_poly.pdbx_seq_one_letter_code
_entity_poly.pdbx_strand_id
1 'polypeptide(L)' 'MLVEHCRKASQFFIRLNGPRPLLQYRRLPNNILELRHTEVPPDLRRKG' A
#
# COMPACT_ATOMS: atom_id res chain seq x y z
N MET A 1 -14.45 -3.78 -1.13
CA MET A 1 -13.21 -3.31 -0.48
C MET A 1 -12.41 -2.58 -1.54
N LEU A 2 -12.21 -1.27 -1.40
CA LEU A 2 -11.54 -0.45 -2.42
C LEU A 2 -10.13 -0.08 -1.96
N VAL A 3 -9.19 -0.07 -2.90
CA VAL A 3 -7.83 0.41 -2.65
C VAL A 3 -7.85 1.93 -2.76
N GLU A 4 -7.37 2.60 -1.71
CA GLU A 4 -7.16 4.04 -1.69
C GLU A 4 -5.71 4.38 -2.02
N HIS A 5 -5.52 5.56 -2.62
CA HIS A 5 -4.21 6.07 -3.00
C HIS A 5 -3.92 7.38 -2.25
N CYS A 6 -2.74 7.46 -1.64
CA CYS A 6 -2.22 8.71 -1.09
C CYS A 6 -0.89 9.04 -1.76
N ARG A 7 -0.92 9.99 -2.70
CA ARG A 7 0.28 10.46 -3.40
C ARG A 7 1.30 11.10 -2.46
N LYS A 8 0.86 11.86 -1.46
CA LYS A 8 1.76 12.58 -0.52
C LYS A 8 2.61 11.60 0.30
N ALA A 9 2.00 10.50 0.75
CA ALA A 9 2.68 9.45 1.48
C ALA A 9 3.28 8.36 0.57
N SER A 10 3.14 8.51 -0.76
CA SER A 10 3.54 7.53 -1.76
C SER A 10 3.12 6.10 -1.41
N GLN A 11 1.82 5.91 -1.13
CA GLN A 11 1.30 4.62 -0.71
C GLN A 11 -0.09 4.32 -1.26
N PHE A 12 -0.37 3.03 -1.43
CA PHE A 12 -1.69 2.45 -1.58
C PHE A 12 -2.07 1.77 -0.26
N PHE A 13 -3.32 1.83 0.15
CA PHE A 13 -3.79 1.20 1.37
C PHE A 13 -5.28 0.89 1.27
N ILE A 14 -5.76 0.06 2.18
CA ILE A 14 -7.20 -0.17 2.33
C ILE A 14 -7.64 0.43 3.65
N ARG A 15 -8.69 1.26 3.65
CA ARG A 15 -9.18 1.89 4.86
C ARG A 15 -9.93 0.84 5.70
N LEU A 16 -9.40 0.59 6.88
CA LEU A 16 -9.94 -0.32 7.89
C LEU A 16 -9.82 0.35 9.26
N ASN A 17 -10.66 -0.07 10.20
CA ASN A 17 -10.50 0.31 11.60
C ASN A 17 -9.37 -0.53 12.21
N GLY A 18 -8.25 0.11 12.55
CA GLY A 18 -7.07 -0.55 13.11
C GLY A 18 -5.95 -0.83 12.08
N PRO A 19 -5.09 -1.82 12.33
CA PRO A 19 -4.00 -2.19 11.41
C PRO A 19 -4.53 -2.46 10.01
N ARG A 20 -3.85 -1.93 9.00
CA ARG A 20 -4.32 -1.98 7.62
C ARG A 20 -3.24 -2.46 6.66
N PRO A 21 -3.61 -3.16 5.58
CA PRO A 21 -2.68 -3.46 4.51
C PRO A 21 -2.21 -2.16 3.85
N LEU A 22 -0.93 -2.08 3.55
CA LEU A 22 -0.33 -0.95 2.85
C LEU A 22 0.74 -1.41 1.87
N LEU A 23 0.88 -0.65 0.78
CA LEU A 23 1.92 -0.79 -0.22
C LEU A 23 2.55 0.58 -0.45
N GLN A 24 3.80 0.74 -0.06
CA GLN A 24 4.57 1.96 -0.27
C GLN A 24 5.39 1.86 -1.56
N TYR A 25 5.47 2.98 -2.25
CA TYR A 25 6.23 3.11 -3.48
C TYR A 25 7.12 4.35 -3.46
N ARG A 26 8.07 4.40 -4.39
CA ARG A 26 8.83 5.59 -4.76
C ARG A 26 8.73 5.79 -6.25
N ARG A 27 8.44 7.02 -6.67
CA ARG A 27 8.46 7.39 -8.09
C ARG A 27 9.89 7.69 -8.50
N LEU A 28 10.35 7.01 -9.54
CA LEU A 28 11.63 7.26 -10.18
C LEU A 28 11.42 8.01 -11.50
N PRO A 29 12.50 8.53 -12.13
CA PRO A 29 12.44 9.02 -13.51
C PRO A 29 11.88 7.96 -14.47
N ASN A 30 11.49 8.39 -15.67
CA ASN A 30 10.99 7.50 -16.73
C ASN A 30 9.69 6.74 -16.35
N ASN A 31 8.86 7.34 -15.49
CA ASN A 31 7.57 6.78 -15.05
C ASN A 31 7.69 5.40 -14.38
N ILE A 32 8.82 5.10 -13.77
CA ILE A 32 9.03 3.88 -13.00
C ILE A 32 8.48 4.07 -11.58
N LEU A 33 7.72 3.07 -11.12
CA LEU A 33 7.23 2.99 -9.75
C LEU A 33 7.99 1.87 -9.03
N GLU A 34 8.89 2.23 -8.12
CA GLU A 34 9.63 1.27 -7.29
C GLU A 34 8.79 0.93 -6.07
N LEU A 35 8.37 -0.34 -5.93
CA LEU A 35 7.70 -0.82 -4.72
C LEU A 35 8.75 -1.02 -3.62
N ARG A 36 8.59 -0.33 -2.50
CA ARG A 36 9.60 -0.32 -1.42
C ARG A 36 9.24 -1.21 -0.24
N HIS A 37 7.96 -1.24 0.12
CA HIS A 37 7.51 -1.93 1.32
C HIS A 37 6.05 -2.34 1.18
N THR A 38 5.76 -3.55 1.63
CA THR A 38 4.42 -4.12 1.67
C THR A 38 4.18 -4.66 3.07
N GLU A 39 3.07 -4.27 3.67
CA GLU A 39 2.63 -4.80 4.96
C GLU A 39 1.22 -5.36 4.83
N VAL A 40 1.02 -6.56 5.35
CA VAL A 40 -0.30 -7.16 5.53
C VAL A 40 -0.41 -7.64 6.97
N PRO A 41 -1.32 -7.03 7.78
CA PRO A 41 -1.57 -7.45 9.15
C PRO A 41 -1.90 -8.95 9.22
N PRO A 42 -1.49 -9.67 10.29
CA PRO A 42 -1.68 -11.12 10.41
C PRO A 42 -3.10 -11.61 10.11
N ASP A 43 -4.11 -10.90 10.62
CA ASP A 43 -5.54 -11.22 10.48
C ASP A 43 -6.07 -11.09 9.04
N LEU A 44 -5.28 -10.47 8.17
CA LEU A 44 -5.61 -10.20 6.77
C LEU A 44 -4.74 -11.01 5.79
N ARG A 45 -3.82 -11.84 6.29
CA ARG A 45 -2.98 -12.71 5.44
C ARG A 45 -3.82 -13.83 4.80
N ARG A 46 -3.32 -14.37 3.69
CA ARG A 46 -3.98 -15.43 2.87
C ARG A 46 -5.34 -15.04 2.27
N LYS A 47 -5.62 -13.74 2.17
CA LYS A 47 -6.81 -13.15 1.52
C LYS A 47 -6.45 -12.37 0.24
N GLY A 48 -5.20 -12.51 -0.21
CA GLY A 48 -4.63 -11.81 -1.36
C GLY A 48 -4.95 -12.51 -2.67
#